data_AF-A6F039-F1
#
_entry.id   AF-A6F039-F1
#
_cell.length_a   1.000
_cell.length_b   1.000
_cell.length_c   1.000
_cell.angle_alpha   90.00
_cell.angle_beta   90.00
_cell.angle_gamma   90.00
#
_symmetry.space_group_name_H-M   'P 1'
#
loop_
_entity.id
_entity.type
_entity.pdbx_description
1 polymer ?
#
loop_
_entity_poly.entity_id
_entity_poly.type
_entity_poly.pdbx_seq_one_letter_code
_entity_poly.pdbx_strand_id
1 'polypeptide(L)'
;MTDRLFQAMGGKAMDEATAELLRLDALKNPTIPDTLSFSGGVSEYIYAKAETGYGDLGPMLAEAVARKVANWGPKLVSPAEGLRATVVGASQYTIQVSGSTIFVEPHETLPVRNVPVITPDLPLASDDLDVDALAESIGVALRRLDLHDGEKPVALCFRWQGSATFGRLDAFCRGVIKGLATILDKNLPLILVSDGDIGGLIGLHCSETVQLDKAIVSIDGIKLKEFDFIDIGALMESSGAVPVVIKSLVFPPSAALGKPVESKP
;
A
#
# COMPACT_ATOMS: atom_id res chain seq x y z
N MET A 1 -8.17 -8.26 32.87
CA MET A 1 -7.52 -7.91 31.58
C MET A 1 -6.35 -6.96 31.80
N THR A 2 -6.56 -5.82 32.45
CA THR A 2 -5.49 -4.85 32.78
C THR A 2 -4.30 -5.46 33.52
N ASP A 3 -4.51 -6.35 34.50
CA ASP A 3 -3.38 -6.97 35.22
C ASP A 3 -2.46 -7.77 34.30
N ARG A 4 -3.05 -8.60 33.43
CA ARG A 4 -2.31 -9.42 32.46
C ARG A 4 -1.55 -8.56 31.45
N LEU A 5 -2.14 -7.46 30.99
CA LEU A 5 -1.49 -6.48 30.10
C LEU A 5 -0.20 -5.94 30.74
N PHE A 6 -0.26 -5.53 32.01
CA PHE A 6 0.90 -4.97 32.71
C PHE A 6 1.94 -6.04 33.08
N GLN A 7 1.52 -7.28 33.35
CA GLN A 7 2.44 -8.41 33.51
C GLN A 7 3.24 -8.64 32.20
N ALA A 8 2.58 -8.65 31.05
CA ALA A 8 3.22 -8.82 29.75
C ALA A 8 4.11 -7.63 29.34
N MET A 9 3.75 -6.40 29.72
CA MET A 9 4.52 -5.19 29.39
C MET A 9 5.74 -4.95 30.30
N GLY A 10 5.67 -5.39 31.56
CA GLY A 10 6.49 -4.85 32.66
C GLY A 10 7.70 -5.68 33.07
N GLY A 11 8.07 -6.75 32.37
CA GLY A 11 9.24 -7.58 32.67
C GLY A 11 9.23 -8.28 34.04
N LYS A 12 8.16 -8.13 34.84
CA LYS A 12 7.95 -8.81 36.12
C LYS A 12 7.46 -10.24 35.89
N ALA A 13 7.51 -11.07 36.95
CA ALA A 13 6.98 -12.42 36.92
C ALA A 13 5.50 -12.42 36.46
N MET A 14 5.22 -13.18 35.40
CA MET A 14 3.87 -13.40 34.89
C MET A 14 3.28 -14.64 35.56
N ASP A 15 1.98 -14.63 35.82
CA ASP A 15 1.27 -15.84 36.20
C ASP A 15 1.12 -16.81 35.01
N GLU A 16 0.87 -18.09 35.32
CA GLU A 16 0.75 -19.16 34.32
C GLU A 16 -0.32 -18.85 33.27
N ALA A 17 -1.48 -18.36 33.72
CA ALA A 17 -2.58 -17.98 32.84
C ALA A 17 -2.23 -16.82 31.88
N THR A 18 -1.33 -15.92 32.26
CA THR A 18 -0.85 -14.84 31.40
C THR A 18 0.24 -15.34 30.45
N ALA A 19 1.12 -16.24 30.91
CA ALA A 19 2.14 -16.86 30.08
C ALA A 19 1.53 -17.68 28.94
N GLU A 20 0.43 -18.40 29.18
CA GLU A 20 -0.31 -19.16 28.17
C GLU A 20 -0.91 -18.30 27.04
N LEU A 21 -1.13 -17.00 27.28
CA LEU A 21 -1.69 -16.08 26.28
C LEU A 21 -0.63 -15.55 25.31
N LEU A 22 0.66 -15.76 25.59
CA LEU A 22 1.74 -15.29 24.74
C LEU A 22 1.83 -16.11 23.45
N ARG A 23 2.00 -15.42 22.32
CA ARG A 23 2.23 -16.04 21.00
C ARG A 23 3.70 -16.09 20.60
N LEU A 24 4.53 -15.33 21.32
CA LEU A 24 5.97 -15.19 21.14
C LEU A 24 6.63 -15.23 22.51
N ASP A 25 7.96 -15.34 22.54
CA ASP A 25 8.72 -15.27 23.78
C ASP A 25 8.41 -13.99 24.57
N ALA A 26 8.40 -14.11 25.89
CA ALA A 26 8.11 -13.01 26.79
C ALA A 26 9.07 -11.83 26.59
N LEU A 27 8.54 -10.60 26.64
CA LEU A 27 9.34 -9.39 26.53
C LEU A 27 10.27 -9.27 27.74
N LYS A 28 11.58 -9.33 27.51
CA LYS A 28 12.61 -9.14 28.55
C LYS A 28 13.02 -7.67 28.60
N ASN A 29 12.22 -6.84 29.27
CA ASN A 29 12.57 -5.44 29.48
C ASN A 29 12.86 -5.17 30.97
N PRO A 30 14.14 -5.00 31.38
CA PRO A 30 14.50 -4.77 32.77
C PRO A 30 14.29 -3.32 33.23
N THR A 31 14.00 -2.38 32.31
CA THR A 31 13.89 -0.96 32.62
C THR A 31 12.47 -0.44 32.47
N ILE A 32 12.13 0.53 33.32
CA ILE A 32 10.90 1.31 33.18
C ILE A 32 11.09 2.25 31.99
N PRO A 33 10.15 2.33 31.04
CA PRO A 33 10.27 3.23 29.89
C PRO A 33 10.14 4.70 30.32
N ASP A 34 10.87 5.60 29.65
CA ASP A 34 10.76 7.04 29.89
C ASP A 34 9.38 7.60 29.51
N THR A 35 8.75 7.00 28.50
CA THR A 35 7.47 7.43 27.95
C THR A 35 6.56 6.23 27.67
N LEU A 36 5.28 6.42 27.92
CA LEU A 36 4.22 5.47 27.63
C LEU A 36 3.20 6.11 26.67
N SER A 37 2.76 5.34 25.68
CA SER A 37 1.73 5.75 24.74
C SER A 37 0.79 4.58 24.47
N PHE A 38 -0.51 4.85 24.33
CA PHE A 38 -1.56 3.89 24.00
C PHE A 38 -2.13 4.22 22.64
N SER A 39 -2.53 3.19 21.91
CA SER A 39 -3.22 3.31 20.62
C SER A 39 -4.35 2.29 20.51
N GLY A 40 -5.19 2.41 19.50
CA GLY A 40 -6.39 1.60 19.24
C GLY A 40 -7.67 2.21 19.83
N GLY A 41 -8.81 1.54 19.63
CA GLY A 41 -10.13 2.04 20.06
C GLY A 41 -10.21 2.45 21.54
N VAL A 42 -9.54 1.69 22.41
CA VAL A 42 -9.55 1.92 23.86
C VAL A 42 -8.72 3.15 24.26
N SER A 43 -7.71 3.53 23.48
CA SER A 43 -6.86 4.68 23.83
C SER A 43 -7.61 6.00 23.80
N GLU A 44 -8.67 6.12 23.00
CA GLU A 44 -9.48 7.33 22.93
C GLU A 44 -10.12 7.67 24.29
N TYR A 45 -10.51 6.66 25.08
CA TYR A 45 -11.00 6.85 26.44
C TYR A 45 -9.87 7.14 27.43
N ILE A 46 -8.67 6.57 27.24
CA ILE A 46 -7.51 6.82 28.11
C ILE A 46 -7.08 8.29 28.02
N TYR A 47 -7.13 8.88 26.83
CA TYR A 47 -6.79 10.29 26.60
C TYR A 47 -7.98 11.25 26.72
N ALA A 48 -9.13 10.78 27.21
CA ALA A 48 -10.37 11.56 27.33
C ALA A 48 -10.82 12.24 26.01
N LYS A 49 -10.60 11.57 24.87
CA LYS A 49 -11.03 12.01 23.53
C LYS A 49 -12.41 11.48 23.13
N ALA A 50 -12.89 10.44 23.81
CA ALA A 50 -14.22 9.87 23.62
C ALA A 50 -14.95 9.80 24.97
N GLU A 51 -16.18 10.36 25.02
CA GLU A 51 -17.04 10.32 26.21
C GLU A 51 -18.19 9.31 26.07
N THR A 52 -18.50 8.90 24.83
CA THR A 52 -19.60 8.00 24.52
C THR A 52 -19.11 6.56 24.43
N GLY A 53 -19.64 5.68 25.28
CA GLY A 53 -19.42 4.24 25.18
C GLY A 53 -20.30 3.61 24.09
N TYR A 54 -19.82 2.56 23.43
CA TYR A 54 -20.55 1.82 22.39
C TYR A 54 -21.25 0.55 22.91
N GLY A 55 -21.49 0.48 24.22
CA GLY A 55 -22.03 -0.73 24.87
C GLY A 55 -21.01 -1.87 25.01
N ASP A 56 -19.72 -1.58 24.87
CA ASP A 56 -18.61 -2.51 25.03
C ASP A 56 -17.83 -2.29 26.34
N LEU A 57 -16.79 -3.09 26.56
CA LEU A 57 -15.92 -3.01 27.75
C LEU A 57 -14.82 -1.95 27.60
N GLY A 58 -14.78 -1.20 26.50
CA GLY A 58 -13.70 -0.27 26.17
C GLY A 58 -13.49 0.82 27.23
N PRO A 59 -14.54 1.56 27.63
CA PRO A 59 -14.44 2.59 28.67
C PRO A 59 -13.94 2.04 30.01
N MET A 60 -14.46 0.88 30.44
CA MET A 60 -14.08 0.25 31.72
C MET A 60 -12.61 -0.21 31.71
N LEU A 61 -12.16 -0.76 30.57
CA LEU A 61 -10.77 -1.15 30.40
C LEU A 61 -9.84 0.06 30.43
N ALA A 62 -10.21 1.15 29.75
CA ALA A 62 -9.45 2.39 29.73
C ALA A 62 -9.29 3.00 31.13
N GLU A 63 -10.38 3.06 31.91
CA GLU A 63 -10.33 3.55 33.29
C GLU A 63 -9.41 2.71 34.17
N ALA A 64 -9.50 1.38 34.05
CA ALA A 64 -8.64 0.46 34.79
C ALA A 64 -7.15 0.62 34.40
N VAL A 65 -6.85 0.80 33.12
CA VAL A 65 -5.50 1.07 32.62
C VAL A 65 -4.99 2.42 33.14
N ALA A 66 -5.79 3.49 33.02
CA ALA A 66 -5.43 4.84 33.45
C ALA A 66 -5.07 4.88 34.95
N ARG A 67 -5.85 4.18 35.80
CA ARG A 67 -5.54 4.04 37.24
C ARG A 67 -4.19 3.40 37.52
N LYS A 68 -3.81 2.37 36.74
CA LYS A 68 -2.49 1.73 36.91
C LYS A 68 -1.35 2.61 36.42
N VAL A 69 -1.53 3.28 35.28
CA VAL A 69 -0.51 4.18 34.71
C VAL A 69 -0.19 5.33 35.65
N ALA A 70 -1.19 5.90 36.31
CA ALA A 70 -1.01 7.01 37.25
C ALA A 70 0.02 6.70 38.36
N ASN A 71 0.18 5.43 38.73
CA ASN A 71 1.10 4.99 39.77
C ASN A 71 2.37 4.28 39.23
N TRP A 72 2.57 4.21 37.91
CA TRP A 72 3.66 3.44 37.33
C TRP A 72 4.96 4.26 37.17
N GLY A 73 4.86 5.56 36.88
CA GLY A 73 6.02 6.46 36.74
C GLY A 73 6.37 6.96 35.33
N PRO A 74 6.17 6.20 34.22
CA PRO A 74 6.42 6.71 32.87
C PRO A 74 5.56 7.92 32.53
N LYS A 75 6.12 8.85 31.73
CA LYS A 75 5.33 9.97 31.21
C LYS A 75 4.33 9.46 30.17
N LEU A 76 3.04 9.66 30.41
CA LEU A 76 2.00 9.38 29.41
C LEU A 76 2.04 10.45 28.30
N VAL A 77 2.22 10.03 27.06
CA VAL A 77 2.21 10.90 25.87
C VAL A 77 1.08 10.45 24.94
N SER A 78 0.27 11.40 24.46
CA SER A 78 -0.74 11.11 23.43
C SER A 78 -0.08 10.98 22.07
N PRO A 79 -0.31 9.89 21.33
CA PRO A 79 0.08 9.83 19.93
C PRO A 79 -0.75 10.80 19.10
N ALA A 80 -0.22 11.22 17.96
CA ALA A 80 -0.97 11.99 16.95
C ALA A 80 -2.13 11.15 16.39
N GLU A 81 -1.87 9.87 16.09
CA GLU A 81 -2.85 8.94 15.51
C GLU A 81 -3.20 7.81 16.50
N GLY A 82 -4.19 8.03 17.37
CA GLY A 82 -4.62 7.07 18.40
C GLY A 82 -5.25 5.81 17.80
N LEU A 83 -6.27 5.96 16.95
CA LEU A 83 -7.09 4.87 16.42
C LEU A 83 -6.42 3.99 15.33
N ARG A 84 -5.19 4.33 14.90
CA ARG A 84 -4.59 3.76 13.67
C ARG A 84 -3.14 3.31 13.79
N ALA A 85 -2.53 3.33 14.98
CA ALA A 85 -1.11 2.98 15.11
C ALA A 85 -0.80 1.53 14.69
N THR A 86 -1.70 0.57 14.94
CA THR A 86 -1.56 -0.83 14.49
C THR A 86 -1.59 -0.92 12.96
N VAL A 87 -2.36 -0.06 12.30
CA VAL A 87 -2.47 0.01 10.84
C VAL A 87 -1.22 0.64 10.23
N VAL A 88 -0.63 1.66 10.88
CA VAL A 88 0.65 2.24 10.47
C VAL A 88 1.79 1.24 10.64
N GLY A 89 1.82 0.47 11.73
CA GLY A 89 2.81 -0.58 11.96
C GLY A 89 2.66 -1.78 11.01
N ALA A 90 1.45 -2.08 10.55
CA ALA A 90 1.18 -3.09 9.52
C ALA A 90 1.34 -2.55 8.09
N SER A 91 1.40 -1.23 7.90
CA SER A 91 1.63 -0.60 6.61
C SER A 91 3.09 -0.80 6.24
N GLN A 92 3.36 -1.89 5.51
CA GLN A 92 4.67 -2.14 4.95
C GLN A 92 4.91 -1.13 3.82
N TYR A 93 5.91 -0.28 4.00
CA TYR A 93 6.51 0.49 2.92
C TYR A 93 7.75 -0.27 2.48
N THR A 94 7.69 -0.90 1.30
CA THR A 94 8.88 -1.51 0.71
C THR A 94 9.35 -0.62 -0.42
N ILE A 95 10.64 -0.30 -0.43
CA ILE A 95 11.28 0.39 -1.55
C ILE A 95 11.92 -0.68 -2.43
N GLN A 96 11.54 -0.68 -3.71
CA GLN A 96 12.17 -1.45 -4.77
C GLN A 96 12.75 -0.48 -5.80
N VAL A 97 13.64 -0.98 -6.65
CA VAL A 97 14.18 -0.25 -7.81
C VAL A 97 13.79 -1.05 -9.03
N SER A 98 13.29 -0.39 -10.08
CA SER A 98 12.95 -1.06 -11.33
C SER A 98 14.19 -1.66 -12.01
N GLY A 99 13.96 -2.47 -13.04
CA GLY A 99 15.01 -2.75 -14.03
C GLY A 99 15.48 -1.47 -14.75
N SER A 100 16.53 -1.62 -15.56
CA SER A 100 17.07 -0.55 -16.42
C SER A 100 16.46 -0.56 -17.82
N THR A 101 15.69 -1.60 -18.15
CA THR A 101 15.06 -1.86 -19.45
C THR A 101 13.59 -1.42 -19.41
N ILE A 102 13.34 -0.23 -18.89
CA ILE A 102 11.99 0.35 -18.77
C ILE A 102 11.70 1.31 -19.93
N PHE A 103 10.44 1.72 -20.06
CA PHE A 103 10.01 2.74 -21.02
C PHE A 103 9.15 3.78 -20.32
N VAL A 104 9.52 5.04 -20.44
CA VAL A 104 8.77 6.17 -19.91
C VAL A 104 8.73 7.23 -21.00
N GLU A 105 7.56 7.67 -21.42
CA GLU A 105 7.41 8.76 -22.37
C GLU A 105 6.05 9.47 -22.15
N PRO A 106 6.01 10.80 -21.96
CA PRO A 106 7.15 11.68 -21.72
C PRO A 106 7.74 11.50 -20.32
N HIS A 107 9.02 11.79 -20.13
CA HIS A 107 9.72 11.64 -18.83
C HIS A 107 9.07 12.46 -17.71
N GLU A 108 8.45 13.60 -18.04
CA GLU A 108 7.75 14.51 -17.12
C GLU A 108 6.48 13.88 -16.51
N THR A 109 6.05 12.72 -17.01
CA THR A 109 4.97 11.94 -16.39
C THR A 109 5.37 11.49 -14.99
N LEU A 110 6.66 11.31 -14.72
CA LEU A 110 7.19 10.96 -13.41
C LEU A 110 7.64 12.21 -12.63
N PRO A 111 7.46 12.25 -11.29
CA PRO A 111 6.99 11.16 -10.44
C PRO A 111 5.45 11.07 -10.35
N VAL A 112 4.94 9.84 -10.22
CA VAL A 112 3.51 9.59 -9.87
C VAL A 112 3.39 9.11 -8.43
N ARG A 113 2.27 9.44 -7.77
CA ARG A 113 2.04 9.09 -6.37
C ARG A 113 0.68 8.48 -6.12
N ASN A 114 0.64 7.57 -5.15
CA ASN A 114 -0.55 6.88 -4.64
C ASN A 114 -1.35 6.20 -5.76
N VAL A 115 -0.66 5.63 -6.75
CA VAL A 115 -1.31 4.95 -7.87
C VAL A 115 -1.80 3.57 -7.39
N PRO A 116 -3.11 3.29 -7.37
CA PRO A 116 -3.62 1.97 -7.02
C PRO A 116 -3.20 0.92 -8.05
N VAL A 117 -2.94 -0.29 -7.59
CA VAL A 117 -2.50 -1.42 -8.41
C VAL A 117 -3.67 -2.38 -8.64
N ILE A 118 -3.89 -2.76 -9.90
CA ILE A 118 -4.72 -3.91 -10.29
C ILE A 118 -3.83 -5.08 -10.71
N THR A 119 -4.26 -6.30 -10.37
CA THR A 119 -3.63 -7.55 -10.83
C THR A 119 -4.69 -8.41 -11.54
N PRO A 120 -5.03 -8.11 -12.80
CA PRO A 120 -5.95 -8.93 -13.57
C PRO A 120 -5.38 -10.34 -13.78
N ASP A 121 -6.26 -11.34 -13.83
CA ASP A 121 -5.88 -12.70 -14.21
C ASP A 121 -5.79 -12.78 -15.74
N LEU A 122 -4.56 -12.74 -16.25
CA LEU A 122 -4.28 -12.67 -17.69
C LEU A 122 -3.73 -14.02 -18.17
N PRO A 123 -4.29 -14.62 -19.23
CA PRO A 123 -3.87 -15.92 -19.76
C PRO A 123 -2.57 -15.83 -20.59
N LEU A 124 -1.52 -15.20 -20.05
CA LEU A 124 -0.25 -14.92 -20.74
C LEU A 124 0.62 -16.16 -20.99
N ALA A 125 0.22 -17.34 -20.53
CA ALA A 125 0.91 -18.59 -20.86
C ALA A 125 0.60 -19.07 -22.29
N SER A 126 -0.53 -18.66 -22.87
CA SER A 126 -0.94 -19.04 -24.23
C SER A 126 -0.02 -18.42 -25.29
N ASP A 127 0.23 -19.14 -26.38
CA ASP A 127 0.94 -18.60 -27.54
C ASP A 127 0.08 -17.69 -28.40
N ASP A 128 -1.24 -17.85 -28.35
CA ASP A 128 -2.23 -16.99 -28.99
C ASP A 128 -3.01 -16.25 -27.90
N LEU A 129 -2.81 -14.93 -27.81
CA LEU A 129 -3.45 -14.09 -26.81
C LEU A 129 -4.71 -13.46 -27.40
N ASP A 130 -5.85 -13.74 -26.78
CA ASP A 130 -7.12 -13.12 -27.15
C ASP A 130 -7.24 -11.71 -26.55
N VAL A 131 -7.28 -10.71 -27.44
CA VAL A 131 -7.42 -9.29 -27.09
C VAL A 131 -8.66 -9.00 -26.26
N ASP A 132 -9.78 -9.63 -26.57
CA ASP A 132 -11.06 -9.38 -25.92
C ASP A 132 -11.11 -10.01 -24.53
N ALA A 133 -10.56 -11.22 -24.40
CA ALA A 133 -10.42 -11.89 -23.10
C ALA A 133 -9.49 -11.09 -22.16
N LEU A 134 -8.38 -10.57 -22.67
CA LEU A 134 -7.49 -9.69 -21.89
C LEU A 134 -8.21 -8.43 -21.41
N ALA A 135 -8.93 -7.75 -22.31
CA ALA A 135 -9.68 -6.55 -21.97
C ALA A 135 -10.77 -6.82 -20.93
N GLU A 136 -11.47 -7.95 -21.03
CA GLU A 136 -12.47 -8.38 -20.08
C GLU A 136 -11.88 -8.61 -18.68
N SER A 137 -10.78 -9.37 -18.59
CA SER A 137 -10.05 -9.61 -17.32
C SER A 137 -9.63 -8.30 -16.64
N ILE A 138 -9.16 -7.32 -17.41
CA ILE A 138 -8.78 -5.99 -16.91
C ILE A 138 -10.02 -5.25 -16.39
N GLY A 139 -11.12 -5.25 -17.15
CA GLY A 139 -12.37 -4.64 -16.73
C GLY A 139 -12.94 -5.25 -15.45
N VAL A 140 -12.80 -6.57 -15.27
CA VAL A 140 -13.16 -7.27 -14.03
C VAL A 140 -12.30 -6.79 -12.85
N ALA A 141 -10.98 -6.67 -13.03
CA ALA A 141 -10.08 -6.19 -11.98
C ALA A 141 -10.36 -4.73 -11.59
N LEU A 142 -10.66 -3.86 -12.56
CA LEU A 142 -11.05 -2.47 -12.29
C LEU A 142 -12.35 -2.39 -11.47
N ARG A 143 -13.37 -3.16 -11.85
CA ARG A 143 -14.64 -3.19 -11.09
C ARG A 143 -14.46 -3.75 -9.69
N ARG A 144 -13.62 -4.77 -9.52
CA ARG A 144 -13.33 -5.39 -8.21
C ARG A 144 -12.75 -4.39 -7.21
N LEU A 145 -11.99 -3.40 -7.68
CA LEU A 145 -11.37 -2.36 -6.85
C LEU A 145 -12.12 -1.01 -6.87
N ASP A 146 -13.30 -0.96 -7.52
CA ASP A 146 -14.06 0.28 -7.71
C ASP A 146 -13.24 1.40 -8.39
N LEU A 147 -12.49 1.04 -9.44
CA LEU A 147 -11.63 1.92 -10.25
C LEU A 147 -12.13 2.11 -11.68
N HIS A 148 -13.33 1.63 -11.98
CA HIS A 148 -13.88 1.53 -13.33
C HIS A 148 -14.40 2.88 -13.88
N ASP A 149 -14.55 3.88 -13.02
CA ASP A 149 -14.97 5.24 -13.35
C ASP A 149 -13.88 6.07 -14.06
N GLY A 150 -12.61 5.65 -13.99
CA GLY A 150 -11.48 6.33 -14.60
C GLY A 150 -11.13 7.68 -13.97
N GLU A 151 -11.46 7.92 -12.70
CA GLU A 151 -11.18 9.22 -12.05
C GLU A 151 -9.70 9.45 -11.69
N LYS A 152 -8.92 8.38 -11.65
CA LYS A 152 -7.51 8.38 -11.21
C LYS A 152 -6.70 7.38 -12.02
N PRO A 153 -5.38 7.62 -12.19
CA PRO A 153 -4.51 6.65 -12.85
C PRO A 153 -4.48 5.33 -12.08
N VAL A 154 -4.24 4.23 -12.80
CA VAL A 154 -4.14 2.87 -12.23
C VAL A 154 -2.90 2.21 -12.81
N ALA A 155 -2.17 1.48 -11.98
CA ALA A 155 -1.06 0.64 -12.39
C ALA A 155 -1.55 -0.79 -12.64
N LEU A 156 -1.38 -1.28 -13.86
CA LEU A 156 -1.65 -2.68 -14.18
C LEU A 156 -0.39 -3.50 -13.92
N CYS A 157 -0.45 -4.34 -12.89
CA CYS A 157 0.59 -5.31 -12.61
C CYS A 157 0.31 -6.63 -13.33
N PHE A 158 1.28 -7.15 -14.07
CA PHE A 158 1.17 -8.40 -14.79
C PHE A 158 2.46 -9.21 -14.67
N ARG A 159 2.35 -10.50 -14.97
CA ARG A 159 3.47 -11.43 -14.99
C ARG A 159 3.58 -12.04 -16.38
N TRP A 160 4.53 -11.58 -17.16
CA TRP A 160 4.77 -12.13 -18.48
C TRP A 160 5.22 -13.59 -18.39
N GLN A 161 4.72 -14.42 -19.29
CA GLN A 161 5.04 -15.85 -19.38
C GLN A 161 5.27 -16.20 -20.85
N GLY A 162 6.09 -17.20 -21.13
CA GLY A 162 6.38 -17.62 -22.50
C GLY A 162 7.23 -16.62 -23.29
N SER A 163 7.17 -16.71 -24.61
CA SER A 163 8.03 -15.93 -25.51
C SER A 163 7.43 -14.54 -25.80
N ALA A 164 8.30 -13.53 -25.95
CA ALA A 164 7.91 -12.17 -26.33
C ALA A 164 7.88 -12.00 -27.87
N THR A 165 7.08 -12.83 -28.55
CA THR A 165 6.91 -12.69 -30.00
C THR A 165 6.10 -11.45 -30.33
N PHE A 166 6.31 -10.89 -31.54
CA PHE A 166 5.58 -9.70 -32.00
C PHE A 166 4.05 -9.84 -31.86
N GLY A 167 3.48 -10.97 -32.31
CA GLY A 167 2.02 -11.18 -32.24
C GLY A 167 1.49 -11.18 -30.79
N ARG A 168 2.25 -11.76 -29.86
CA ARG A 168 1.90 -11.77 -28.44
C ARG A 168 2.01 -10.38 -27.82
N LEU A 169 3.08 -9.65 -28.13
CA LEU A 169 3.25 -8.26 -27.67
C LEU A 169 2.10 -7.37 -28.20
N ASP A 170 1.77 -7.49 -29.48
CA ASP A 170 0.70 -6.71 -30.11
C ASP A 170 -0.67 -7.01 -29.50
N ALA A 171 -1.02 -8.30 -29.38
CA ALA A 171 -2.26 -8.71 -28.75
C ALA A 171 -2.37 -8.25 -27.29
N PHE A 172 -1.28 -8.37 -26.52
CA PHE A 172 -1.24 -7.87 -25.14
C PHE A 172 -1.48 -6.36 -25.08
N CYS A 173 -0.72 -5.57 -25.84
CA CYS A 173 -0.84 -4.11 -25.84
C CYS A 173 -2.25 -3.66 -26.23
N ARG A 174 -2.84 -4.27 -27.27
CA ARG A 174 -4.21 -3.97 -27.70
C ARG A 174 -5.24 -4.35 -26.64
N GLY A 175 -5.11 -5.52 -26.01
CA GLY A 175 -6.00 -5.98 -24.95
C GLY A 175 -5.95 -5.06 -23.73
N VAL A 176 -4.75 -4.62 -23.35
CA VAL A 176 -4.52 -3.65 -22.27
C VAL A 176 -5.16 -2.30 -22.58
N ILE A 177 -4.89 -1.74 -23.76
CA ILE A 177 -5.45 -0.44 -24.17
C ILE A 177 -6.97 -0.51 -24.22
N LYS A 178 -7.54 -1.60 -24.75
CA LYS A 178 -8.99 -1.83 -24.77
C LYS A 178 -9.58 -1.95 -23.35
N GLY A 179 -8.92 -2.70 -22.47
CA GLY A 179 -9.38 -2.91 -21.09
C GLY A 179 -9.29 -1.66 -20.21
N LEU A 180 -8.34 -0.77 -20.51
CA LEU A 180 -8.11 0.49 -19.79
C LEU A 180 -8.72 1.72 -20.48
N ALA A 181 -9.58 1.53 -21.49
CA ALA A 181 -10.12 2.63 -22.29
C ALA A 181 -10.76 3.75 -21.44
N THR A 182 -11.52 3.40 -20.39
CA THR A 182 -12.17 4.39 -19.49
C THR A 182 -11.19 5.32 -18.77
N ILE A 183 -9.95 4.86 -18.55
CA ILE A 183 -8.86 5.63 -17.94
C ILE A 183 -8.13 6.44 -19.02
N LEU A 184 -7.78 5.79 -20.14
CA LEU A 184 -7.02 6.42 -21.24
C LEU A 184 -7.82 7.52 -21.95
N ASP A 185 -9.13 7.35 -22.11
CA ASP A 185 -10.03 8.34 -22.71
C ASP A 185 -10.12 9.64 -21.89
N LYS A 186 -9.82 9.56 -20.58
CA LYS A 186 -9.69 10.72 -19.68
C LYS A 186 -8.29 11.33 -19.66
N ASN A 187 -7.43 10.94 -20.61
CA ASN A 187 -6.07 11.42 -20.76
C ASN A 187 -5.15 11.11 -19.56
N LEU A 188 -5.45 10.03 -18.84
CA LEU A 188 -4.58 9.52 -17.78
C LEU A 188 -3.51 8.59 -18.38
N PRO A 189 -2.31 8.50 -17.78
CA PRO A 189 -1.21 7.71 -18.32
C PRO A 189 -1.50 6.21 -18.29
N LEU A 190 -0.96 5.49 -19.27
CA LEU A 190 -0.85 4.04 -19.24
C LEU A 190 0.29 3.64 -18.29
N ILE A 191 -0.03 3.05 -17.15
CA ILE A 191 0.98 2.60 -16.18
C ILE A 191 1.00 1.07 -16.12
N LEU A 192 2.12 0.48 -16.54
CA LEU A 192 2.36 -0.96 -16.62
C LEU A 192 3.52 -1.34 -15.72
N VAL A 193 3.34 -2.41 -14.94
CA VAL A 193 4.36 -2.92 -14.04
C VAL A 193 4.50 -4.42 -14.20
N SER A 194 5.69 -4.89 -14.57
CA SER A 194 6.02 -6.30 -14.68
C SER A 194 6.93 -6.76 -13.54
N ASP A 195 6.80 -8.02 -13.11
CA ASP A 195 7.75 -8.65 -12.19
C ASP A 195 9.00 -9.21 -12.88
N GLY A 196 8.98 -9.34 -14.21
CA GLY A 196 10.10 -9.78 -15.05
C GLY A 196 10.52 -8.72 -16.07
N ASP A 197 11.72 -8.89 -16.64
CA ASP A 197 12.39 -7.99 -17.60
C ASP A 197 11.71 -7.99 -18.98
N ILE A 198 10.72 -7.10 -19.15
CA ILE A 198 9.90 -6.97 -20.38
C ILE A 198 9.29 -5.57 -20.52
N GLY A 199 9.41 -4.72 -19.49
CA GLY A 199 8.66 -3.47 -19.38
C GLY A 199 8.97 -2.53 -20.55
N GLY A 200 10.24 -2.39 -20.90
CA GLY A 200 10.70 -1.56 -22.00
C GLY A 200 10.21 -2.04 -23.36
N LEU A 201 10.18 -3.35 -23.60
CA LEU A 201 9.69 -3.92 -24.85
C LEU A 201 8.20 -3.64 -25.05
N ILE A 202 7.39 -3.83 -23.99
CA ILE A 202 5.95 -3.55 -24.03
C ILE A 202 5.69 -2.06 -24.20
N GLY A 203 6.38 -1.20 -23.44
CA GLY A 203 6.20 0.26 -23.56
C GLY A 203 6.58 0.78 -24.94
N LEU A 204 7.70 0.30 -25.49
CA LEU A 204 8.11 0.62 -26.86
C LEU A 204 7.10 0.12 -27.89
N HIS A 205 6.53 -1.08 -27.71
CA HIS A 205 5.50 -1.61 -28.62
C HIS A 205 4.22 -0.76 -28.59
N CYS A 206 3.77 -0.35 -27.39
CA CYS A 206 2.66 0.59 -27.23
C CYS A 206 2.92 1.93 -27.94
N SER A 207 4.13 2.46 -27.81
CA SER A 207 4.53 3.76 -28.40
C SER A 207 4.71 3.68 -29.92
N GLU A 208 5.55 2.78 -30.41
CA GLU A 208 6.00 2.79 -31.82
C GLU A 208 5.10 1.96 -32.74
N THR A 209 4.56 0.85 -32.24
CA THR A 209 3.77 -0.09 -33.06
C THR A 209 2.28 0.19 -32.97
N VAL A 210 1.76 0.30 -31.74
CA VAL A 210 0.34 0.62 -31.52
C VAL A 210 0.07 2.11 -31.67
N GLN A 211 1.11 2.96 -31.54
CA GLN A 211 1.01 4.42 -31.68
C GLN A 211 0.01 5.04 -30.72
N LEU A 212 0.08 4.62 -29.44
CA LEU A 212 -0.77 5.15 -28.40
C LEU A 212 -0.40 6.62 -28.11
N ASP A 213 -1.31 7.54 -28.40
CA ASP A 213 -1.19 8.98 -28.13
C ASP A 213 -1.54 9.33 -26.67
N LYS A 214 -0.85 8.67 -25.73
CA LYS A 214 -0.96 8.87 -24.27
C LYS A 214 0.41 8.72 -23.64
N ALA A 215 0.59 9.34 -22.47
CA ALA A 215 1.77 9.10 -21.65
C ALA A 215 1.84 7.61 -21.24
N ILE A 216 3.02 7.02 -21.35
CA ILE A 216 3.31 5.61 -21.05
C ILE A 216 4.37 5.55 -19.96
N VAL A 217 4.10 4.80 -18.91
CA VAL A 217 5.05 4.42 -17.87
C VAL A 217 5.02 2.89 -17.79
N SER A 218 5.99 2.22 -18.41
CA SER A 218 6.11 0.77 -18.43
C SER A 218 7.41 0.34 -17.77
N ILE A 219 7.30 -0.18 -16.54
CA ILE A 219 8.45 -0.56 -15.72
C ILE A 219 8.44 -2.06 -15.41
N ASP A 220 9.60 -2.58 -15.02
CA ASP A 220 9.76 -3.99 -14.70
C ASP A 220 10.63 -4.23 -13.45
N GLY A 221 10.74 -5.51 -13.06
CA GLY A 221 11.49 -5.95 -11.90
C GLY A 221 10.81 -5.66 -10.56
N ILE A 222 9.54 -5.26 -10.57
CA ILE A 222 8.79 -4.89 -9.37
C ILE A 222 7.75 -5.96 -9.05
N LYS A 223 7.78 -6.45 -7.81
CA LYS A 223 6.77 -7.40 -7.32
C LYS A 223 5.69 -6.65 -6.56
N LEU A 224 4.48 -6.64 -7.10
CA LEU A 224 3.29 -6.05 -6.50
C LEU A 224 2.25 -7.12 -6.19
N LYS A 225 1.34 -6.78 -5.28
CA LYS A 225 0.13 -7.54 -4.98
C LYS A 225 -1.10 -6.71 -5.30
N GLU A 226 -2.23 -7.38 -5.42
CA GLU A 226 -3.50 -6.66 -5.47
C GLU A 226 -3.68 -5.80 -4.21
N PHE A 227 -4.35 -4.65 -4.36
CA PHE A 227 -4.57 -3.64 -3.31
C PHE A 227 -3.34 -2.83 -2.89
N ASP A 228 -2.16 -3.10 -3.47
CA ASP A 228 -1.02 -2.20 -3.28
C ASP A 228 -1.28 -0.83 -3.93
N PHE A 229 -0.58 0.17 -3.41
CA PHE A 229 -0.42 1.48 -4.01
C PHE A 229 1.07 1.72 -4.26
N ILE A 230 1.39 2.32 -5.40
CA ILE A 230 2.77 2.65 -5.74
C ILE A 230 3.00 4.16 -5.86
N ASP A 231 4.19 4.58 -5.44
CA ASP A 231 4.81 5.81 -5.92
C ASP A 231 5.94 5.41 -6.86
N ILE A 232 5.99 6.02 -8.05
CA ILE A 232 7.11 5.87 -8.97
C ILE A 232 7.84 7.20 -8.98
N GLY A 233 9.10 7.18 -8.54
CA GLY A 233 9.94 8.36 -8.48
C GLY A 233 10.40 8.83 -9.87
N ALA A 234 11.21 9.89 -9.88
CA ALA A 234 11.82 10.37 -11.11
C ALA A 234 12.82 9.36 -11.69
N LEU A 235 13.00 9.40 -13.01
CA LEU A 235 14.00 8.62 -13.71
C LEU A 235 15.41 8.96 -13.19
N MET A 236 16.19 7.95 -12.85
CA MET A 236 17.57 8.11 -12.43
C MET A 236 18.47 8.14 -13.67
N GLU A 237 18.97 9.31 -14.06
CA GLU A 237 19.79 9.48 -15.28
C GLU A 237 21.01 8.54 -15.33
N SER A 238 21.58 8.16 -14.18
CA SER A 238 22.76 7.30 -14.12
C SER A 238 22.48 5.82 -14.41
N SER A 239 21.25 5.34 -14.19
CA SER A 239 20.89 3.92 -14.34
C SER A 239 19.75 3.66 -15.32
N GLY A 240 18.98 4.68 -15.71
CA GLY A 240 17.74 4.53 -16.47
C GLY A 240 16.60 3.87 -15.69
N ALA A 241 16.77 3.61 -14.39
CA ALA A 241 15.78 2.99 -13.52
C ALA A 241 14.97 4.04 -12.73
N VAL A 242 13.87 3.61 -12.11
CA VAL A 242 13.03 4.42 -11.22
C VAL A 242 12.95 3.78 -9.83
N PRO A 243 12.98 4.57 -8.74
CA PRO A 243 12.67 4.07 -7.42
C PRO A 243 11.15 3.91 -7.27
N VAL A 244 10.72 2.78 -6.72
CA VAL A 244 9.30 2.46 -6.52
C VAL A 244 9.03 2.21 -5.04
N VAL A 245 8.11 2.99 -4.47
CA VAL A 245 7.62 2.80 -3.09
C VAL A 245 6.30 2.04 -3.15
N ILE A 246 6.27 0.86 -2.56
CA ILE A 246 5.07 0.01 -2.47
C ILE A 246 4.45 0.21 -1.11
N LYS A 247 3.14 0.46 -1.09
CA LYS A 247 2.36 0.80 0.09
C LYS A 247 1.12 -0.07 0.15
N SER A 248 0.88 -0.67 1.30
CA SER A 248 -0.37 -1.42 1.50
C SER A 248 -1.57 -0.51 1.77
N LEU A 249 -1.34 0.76 2.13
CA LEU A 249 -2.38 1.75 2.44
C LEU A 249 -1.92 3.17 2.09
N VAL A 250 -2.87 4.01 1.71
CA VAL A 250 -2.66 5.44 1.48
C VAL A 250 -3.56 6.24 2.43
N PHE A 251 -2.96 7.19 3.13
CA PHE A 251 -3.68 8.12 3.98
C PHE A 251 -3.85 9.47 3.27
N PRO A 252 -4.98 10.17 3.49
CA PRO A 252 -5.17 11.50 2.93
C PRO A 252 -4.07 12.45 3.43
N PRO A 253 -3.67 13.45 2.63
CA PRO A 253 -2.63 14.42 3.02
C PRO A 253 -2.95 15.21 4.30
N SER A 254 -4.20 15.23 4.74
CA SER A 254 -4.64 15.80 6.01
C SER A 254 -4.18 14.99 7.23
N ALA A 255 -3.82 13.73 7.04
CA ALA A 255 -3.33 12.82 8.08
C ALA A 255 -1.80 12.58 8.00
N ALA A 256 -1.08 13.40 7.23
CA ALA A 256 0.37 13.28 7.10
C ALA A 256 1.08 13.67 8.40
N LEU A 257 1.99 12.80 8.86
CA LEU A 257 2.82 13.05 10.05
C LEU A 257 3.67 14.32 9.86
N GLY A 258 3.73 15.16 10.90
CA GLY A 258 4.56 16.37 10.92
C GLY A 258 3.88 17.67 10.46
N LYS A 259 2.58 17.64 10.13
CA LYS A 259 1.82 18.89 9.94
C LYS A 259 1.43 19.53 11.28
N PRO A 260 1.53 20.86 11.41
CA PRO A 260 0.91 21.55 12.53
C PRO A 260 -0.60 21.32 12.47
N VAL A 261 -1.20 20.97 13.61
CA VAL A 261 -2.65 20.83 13.74
C VAL A 261 -3.25 22.20 13.45
N GLU A 262 -3.94 22.35 12.32
CA GLU A 262 -4.76 23.54 12.09
C GLU A 262 -5.84 23.57 13.16
N SER A 263 -5.75 24.55 14.06
CA SER A 263 -6.83 24.89 14.99
C SER A 263 -8.05 25.23 14.16
N LYS A 264 -9.08 24.38 14.22
CA LYS A 264 -10.40 24.76 13.71
C LYS A 264 -10.88 26.03 14.43
N PRO A 265 -11.56 26.94 13.70
CA PRO A 265 -12.16 28.14 14.29
C PRO A 265 -13.22 27.80 15.34
#